data_AF-A0AAV5ZGY2-F1
#
_entry.id   AF-A0AAV5ZGY2-F1
#
_cell.length_a   1.000
_cell.length_b   1.000
_cell.length_c   1.000
_cell.angle_alpha   90.00
_cell.angle_beta   90.00
_cell.angle_gamma   90.00
#
_symmetry.space_group_name_H-M   'P 1'
#
loop_
_entity.id
_entity.type
_entity.pdbx_description
1 polymer ?
#
loop_
_entity_poly.entity_id
_entity_poly.type
_entity_poly.pdbx_seq_one_letter_code
_entity_poly.pdbx_strand_id
1 'polypeptide(L)'
;MTAIARRAGLALLLIAAVGSGGVAIARAHAPRTFLGACYCRAGDTLRCTSDLTEADCRRRCDEALCDEWFWKERLPCWNWGYGG
;
A
#
# COMPACT_ATOMS: atom_id res chain seq x y z
N MET A 1 -19.83 32.97 57.23
CA MET A 1 -19.33 32.81 55.85
C MET A 1 -17.96 32.15 55.92
N THR A 2 -17.81 30.81 55.74
CA THR A 2 -16.51 30.12 55.49
C THR A 2 -16.62 28.57 55.62
N ALA A 3 -17.34 27.89 54.73
CA ALA A 3 -17.25 26.40 54.67
C ALA A 3 -17.27 25.82 53.25
N ILE A 4 -17.42 26.65 52.23
CA ILE A 4 -17.60 26.22 50.83
C ILE A 4 -16.25 26.17 50.08
N ALA A 5 -15.21 26.85 50.58
CA ALA A 5 -13.95 27.04 49.85
C ALA A 5 -13.01 25.81 49.85
N ARG A 6 -13.22 24.79 50.69
CA ARG A 6 -12.28 23.65 50.83
C ARG A 6 -12.51 22.48 49.88
N ARG A 7 -13.69 22.39 49.24
CA ARG A 7 -14.04 21.24 48.37
C ARG A 7 -13.67 21.44 46.89
N ALA A 8 -13.34 22.66 46.48
CA ALA A 8 -13.04 22.98 45.08
C ALA A 8 -11.60 22.60 44.66
N GLY A 9 -10.66 22.45 45.60
CA GLY A 9 -9.26 22.18 45.26
C GLY A 9 -8.94 20.75 44.83
N LEU A 10 -9.72 19.76 45.30
CA LEU A 10 -9.46 18.35 45.03
C LEU A 10 -10.05 17.85 43.71
N ALA A 11 -11.07 18.54 43.17
CA ALA A 11 -11.68 18.17 41.89
C ALA A 11 -10.80 18.55 40.69
N LEU A 12 -9.93 19.56 40.83
CA LEU A 12 -9.12 20.06 39.72
C LEU A 12 -7.92 19.15 39.37
N LEU A 13 -7.49 18.29 40.29
CA LEU A 13 -6.31 17.43 40.09
C LEU A 13 -6.60 16.13 39.33
N LEU A 14 -7.87 15.71 39.23
CA LEU A 14 -8.22 14.44 38.58
C LEU A 14 -8.44 14.56 37.06
N ILE A 15 -8.61 15.78 36.52
CA ILE A 15 -8.92 16.00 35.10
C ILE A 15 -7.65 16.05 34.24
N ALA A 16 -6.46 16.24 34.85
CA ALA A 16 -5.21 16.44 34.11
C ALA A 16 -4.53 15.14 33.60
N ALA A 17 -5.03 13.95 33.95
CA ALA A 17 -4.33 12.69 33.69
C ALA A 17 -4.76 11.95 32.40
N VAL A 18 -5.79 12.40 31.69
CA VAL A 18 -6.30 11.73 30.48
C VAL A 18 -5.79 12.45 29.23
N GLY A 19 -4.47 12.49 29.06
CA GLY A 19 -3.85 13.33 28.03
C GLY A 19 -2.58 12.74 27.41
N SER A 20 -2.43 11.42 27.35
CA SER A 20 -1.22 10.81 26.78
C SER A 20 -1.44 9.35 26.40
N GLY A 21 -2.45 9.11 25.56
CA GLY A 21 -2.73 7.80 24.96
C GLY A 21 -2.78 7.83 23.44
N GLY A 22 -2.09 8.78 22.81
CA GLY A 22 -1.92 8.78 21.36
C GLY A 22 -0.91 7.69 21.00
N VAL A 23 -1.39 6.47 20.75
CA VAL A 23 -0.56 5.45 20.10
C VAL A 23 -0.22 6.01 18.72
N ALA A 24 0.99 6.55 18.58
CA ALA A 24 1.54 6.85 17.27
C ALA A 24 1.73 5.50 16.58
N ILE A 25 0.68 5.06 15.87
CA ILE A 25 0.80 3.97 14.92
C ILE A 25 1.74 4.52 13.86
N ALA A 26 3.04 4.24 14.01
CA ALA A 26 3.99 4.37 12.94
C ALA A 26 3.42 3.52 11.81
N ARG A 27 2.82 4.18 10.82
CA ARG A 27 2.44 3.51 9.58
C ARG A 27 3.75 3.00 9.03
N ALA A 28 4.03 1.72 9.26
CA ALA A 28 5.06 1.01 8.54
C ALA A 28 4.66 1.16 7.08
N HIS A 29 5.27 2.11 6.39
CA HIS A 29 5.16 2.27 4.95
C HIS A 29 6.00 1.16 4.34
N ALA A 30 5.62 -0.09 4.63
CA ALA A 30 6.12 -1.21 3.87
C ALA A 30 5.70 -0.92 2.43
N PRO A 31 6.63 -0.78 1.49
CA PRO A 31 6.27 -0.64 0.08
C PRO A 31 5.42 -1.86 -0.23
N ARG A 32 4.13 -1.65 -0.51
CA ARG A 32 3.26 -2.75 -0.89
C ARG A 32 3.69 -3.16 -2.28
N THR A 33 4.57 -4.15 -2.36
CA THR A 33 4.92 -4.82 -3.60
C THR A 33 3.73 -5.66 -4.02
N PHE A 34 2.90 -5.08 -4.86
CA PHE A 34 1.79 -5.82 -5.46
C PHE A 34 2.33 -6.74 -6.56
N LEU A 35 1.72 -7.91 -6.66
CA LEU A 35 1.93 -8.82 -7.78
C LEU A 35 0.91 -8.50 -8.87
N GLY A 36 1.29 -8.77 -10.10
CA GLY A 36 0.48 -8.50 -11.28
C GLY A 36 0.98 -9.26 -12.50
N ALA A 37 0.39 -8.95 -13.65
CA ALA A 37 0.76 -9.54 -14.92
C ALA A 37 1.73 -8.66 -15.69
N CYS A 38 2.82 -9.25 -16.14
CA CYS A 38 3.82 -8.65 -16.99
C CYS A 38 3.59 -9.06 -18.44
N TYR A 39 3.55 -8.09 -19.34
CA TYR A 39 3.39 -8.31 -20.77
C TYR A 39 4.62 -7.79 -21.48
N CYS A 40 5.20 -8.63 -22.32
CA CYS A 40 6.36 -8.33 -23.16
C CYS A 40 5.97 -8.58 -24.62
N ARG A 41 6.13 -7.57 -25.47
CA ARG A 41 5.98 -7.68 -26.92
C ARG A 41 7.36 -7.80 -27.56
N ALA A 42 7.50 -8.77 -28.45
CA ALA A 42 8.68 -8.94 -29.31
C ALA A 42 8.20 -9.30 -30.73
N GLY A 43 8.38 -8.39 -31.68
CA GLY A 43 7.72 -8.41 -32.99
C GLY A 43 6.21 -8.55 -32.85
N ASP A 44 5.64 -9.53 -33.56
CA ASP A 44 4.21 -9.83 -33.54
C ASP A 44 3.76 -10.70 -32.36
N THR A 45 4.70 -11.09 -31.47
CA THR A 45 4.39 -11.98 -30.34
C THR A 45 4.20 -11.18 -29.05
N LEU A 46 3.04 -11.33 -28.42
CA LEU A 46 2.79 -10.86 -27.05
C LEU A 46 2.91 -12.03 -26.07
N ARG A 47 3.89 -11.98 -25.16
CA ARG A 47 4.06 -12.95 -24.07
C ARG A 47 3.57 -12.34 -22.76
N CYS A 48 2.91 -13.14 -21.93
CA CYS A 48 2.50 -12.72 -20.60
C CYS A 48 3.07 -13.65 -19.53
N THR A 49 3.49 -13.08 -18.40
CA THR A 49 3.87 -13.82 -17.18
C THR A 49 3.16 -13.22 -15.96
N SER A 50 2.46 -14.05 -15.21
CA SER A 50 1.72 -13.69 -13.99
C SER A 50 2.65 -13.57 -12.78
N ASP A 51 2.11 -13.06 -11.68
CA ASP A 51 2.71 -13.11 -10.33
C ASP A 51 4.10 -12.44 -10.24
N LEU A 52 4.29 -11.35 -10.99
CA LEU A 52 5.48 -10.52 -10.93
C LEU A 52 5.17 -9.18 -10.29
N THR A 53 6.13 -8.66 -9.53
CA THR A 53 6.14 -7.24 -9.19
C THR A 53 6.42 -6.41 -10.46
N GLU A 54 6.07 -5.12 -10.46
CA GLU A 54 6.43 -4.23 -11.56
C GLU A 54 7.94 -4.17 -11.80
N ALA A 55 8.73 -4.17 -10.72
CA ALA A 55 10.19 -4.14 -10.80
C ALA A 55 10.76 -5.40 -11.44
N ASP A 56 10.24 -6.58 -11.09
CA ASP A 56 10.65 -7.84 -11.72
C ASP A 56 10.19 -7.91 -13.18
N CYS A 57 9.01 -7.38 -13.50
CA CYS A 57 8.52 -7.29 -14.87
C CYS A 57 9.48 -6.47 -15.74
N ARG A 58 9.83 -5.26 -15.29
CA ARG A 58 10.79 -4.39 -15.98
C ARG A 58 12.13 -5.07 -16.17
N ARG A 59 12.75 -5.59 -15.10
CA ARG A 59 14.05 -6.28 -15.18
C ARG A 59 14.03 -7.40 -16.23
N ARG A 60 13.01 -8.25 -16.22
CA ARG A 60 12.90 -9.36 -17.17
C ARG A 60 12.65 -8.89 -18.60
N CYS A 61 11.88 -7.83 -18.80
CA CYS A 61 11.62 -7.31 -20.13
C CYS A 61 12.86 -6.63 -20.72
N ASP A 62 13.63 -5.95 -19.89
CA ASP A 62 14.93 -5.37 -20.27
C ASP A 62 15.93 -6.48 -20.65
N GLU A 63 16.02 -7.56 -19.85
CA GLU A 63 16.87 -8.73 -20.14
C GLU A 63 16.43 -9.49 -21.40
N ALA A 64 15.12 -9.57 -21.65
CA ALA A 64 14.55 -10.24 -22.82
C ALA A 64 14.53 -9.38 -24.08
N LEU A 65 14.95 -8.11 -24.00
CA LEU A 65 14.95 -7.15 -25.11
C LEU A 65 13.57 -7.02 -25.77
N CYS A 66 12.52 -6.87 -24.97
CA CYS A 66 11.17 -6.63 -25.47
C CYS A 66 11.10 -5.28 -26.20
N ASP A 67 10.38 -5.21 -27.32
CA ASP A 67 10.12 -3.96 -28.04
C ASP A 67 9.25 -3.01 -27.20
N GLU A 68 8.24 -3.59 -26.55
CA GLU A 68 7.34 -2.90 -25.63
C GLU A 68 7.03 -3.81 -24.45
N TRP A 69 6.78 -3.20 -23.28
CA TRP A 69 6.29 -3.93 -22.11
C TRP A 69 5.31 -3.11 -21.30
N PHE A 70 4.42 -3.80 -20.59
CA PHE A 70 3.54 -3.18 -19.60
C PHE A 70 3.24 -4.14 -18.45
N TRP A 71 2.97 -3.56 -17.28
CA TRP A 71 2.59 -4.32 -16.09
C TRP A 71 1.18 -3.92 -15.63
N LYS A 72 0.39 -4.91 -15.22
CA LYS A 72 -0.96 -4.71 -14.69
C LYS A 72 -1.05 -5.20 -13.26
N GLU A 73 -1.15 -4.27 -12.32
CA GLU A 73 -1.30 -4.55 -10.89
C GLU A 73 -2.51 -5.46 -10.62
N ARG A 74 -2.31 -6.52 -9.81
CA ARG A 74 -3.36 -7.41 -9.27
C ARG A 74 -4.27 -8.05 -10.32
N LEU A 75 -3.86 -8.05 -11.57
CA LEU A 75 -4.56 -8.75 -12.65
C LEU A 75 -3.72 -9.94 -13.11
N PRO A 76 -4.37 -11.08 -13.42
CA PRO A 76 -3.67 -12.20 -14.04
C PRO A 76 -3.34 -11.88 -15.50
N CYS A 77 -2.56 -12.76 -16.12
CA CYS A 77 -2.43 -12.74 -17.57
C CYS A 77 -3.80 -12.86 -18.23
N TRP A 78 -4.12 -11.88 -19.05
CA TRP A 78 -5.39 -11.76 -19.74
C TRP A 78 -5.14 -11.94 -21.23
N ASN A 79 -5.82 -12.92 -21.80
CA ASN A 79 -5.82 -13.17 -23.23
C ASN A 79 -7.01 -12.36 -23.78
N TRP A 80 -6.78 -11.31 -24.57
CA TRP A 80 -7.82 -10.41 -25.08
C TRP A 80 -8.83 -11.05 -26.06
N GLY A 81 -8.99 -12.38 -26.05
CA GLY A 81 -10.03 -13.08 -26.79
C GLY A 81 -11.30 -13.17 -25.94
N TYR A 82 -12.44 -12.80 -26.52
CA TYR A 82 -13.81 -12.71 -25.96
C TYR A 82 -14.18 -11.34 -25.36
N GLY A 83 -14.61 -10.44 -26.26
CA GLY A 83 -15.37 -9.25 -25.93
C GLY A 83 -16.07 -8.68 -27.17
N GLY A 84 -17.09 -9.42 -27.65
CA GLY A 84 -18.22 -8.99 -28.51
C GLY A 84 -17.99 -7.96 -29.60
#